data_AF-A0A3M0WNG1-F1
#
_entry.id   AF-A0A3M0WNG1-F1
#
_cell.length_a   1.000
_cell.length_b   1.000
_cell.length_c   1.000
_cell.angle_alpha   90.00
_cell.angle_beta   90.00
_cell.angle_gamma   90.00
#
_symmetry.space_group_name_H-M   'P 1'
#
loop_
_entity.id
_entity.type
_entity.pdbx_description
1 polymer ?
#
loop_
_entity_poly.entity_id
_entity_poly.type
_entity_poly.pdbx_seq_one_letter_code
_entity_poly.pdbx_strand_id
1 'polypeptide(L)'
;YPPPPVKVSVAPKKAPAKPEKTPEQIAAEEAEAQRRAARRQVALLVLGGLFMLLVGAYAPASFMQHFIVFALAVFVGFQVIWNVTHALHTPLMSVTNAISGIIILGALLQIGSDIAVVRWLAALAVLIATINIVGGFWVTRRMLQMFKKS
;
A
#
# COMPACT_ATOMS: atom_id res chain seq x y z
N TYR A 1 27.04 47.49 2.56
CA TYR A 1 26.67 47.30 3.99
C TYR A 1 26.67 45.81 4.25
N PRO A 2 27.66 45.24 4.95
CA PRO A 2 27.63 43.80 5.24
C PRO A 2 26.59 43.53 6.32
N PRO A 3 25.85 42.40 6.26
CA PRO A 3 24.92 42.02 7.30
C PRO A 3 25.68 41.83 8.62
N PRO A 4 25.08 42.22 9.78
CA PRO A 4 25.72 42.08 11.07
C PRO A 4 26.05 40.61 11.36
N PRO A 5 27.19 40.33 12.00
CA PRO A 5 27.62 38.96 12.27
C PRO A 5 26.60 38.26 13.17
N VAL A 6 26.14 37.09 12.72
CA VAL A 6 25.25 36.21 13.49
C VAL A 6 26.02 35.76 14.73
N LYS A 7 25.66 36.29 15.90
CA LYS A 7 26.15 35.79 17.18
C LYS A 7 25.51 34.42 17.40
N VAL A 8 26.23 33.37 17.04
CA VAL A 8 25.88 31.99 17.38
C VAL A 8 26.10 31.82 18.89
N SER A 9 25.15 32.30 19.68
CA SER A 9 25.07 32.02 21.11
C SER A 9 23.95 31.00 21.32
N VAL A 10 24.28 29.74 21.13
CA VAL A 10 23.54 28.65 21.77
C VAL A 10 24.57 27.67 22.30
N ALA A 11 25.24 28.07 23.40
CA ALA A 11 25.80 27.06 24.27
C ALA A 11 24.62 26.16 24.72
N PRO A 12 24.68 24.83 24.50
CA PRO A 12 23.60 23.95 24.91
C PRO A 12 23.42 24.11 26.42
N LYS A 13 22.28 24.65 26.82
CA LYS A 13 21.87 24.74 28.21
C LYS A 13 21.86 23.29 28.72
N LYS A 14 22.84 22.93 29.54
CA LYS A 14 22.97 21.59 30.13
C LYS A 14 21.61 21.27 30.74
N ALA A 15 20.89 20.33 30.12
CA ALA A 15 19.66 19.82 30.68
C ALA A 15 19.97 19.36 32.11
N PRO A 16 19.11 19.65 33.10
CA PRO A 16 19.33 19.15 34.46
C PRO A 16 19.56 17.64 34.36
N ALA A 17 20.65 17.18 34.97
CA ALA A 17 20.97 15.76 35.01
C ALA A 17 19.73 15.06 35.55
N LYS A 18 19.11 14.20 34.72
CA LYS A 18 18.03 13.34 35.20
C LYS A 18 18.61 12.60 36.40
N PRO A 19 17.91 12.56 37.55
CA PRO A 19 18.40 11.82 38.71
C PRO A 19 18.80 10.42 38.26
N GLU A 20 20.02 9.99 38.57
CA GLU A 20 20.44 8.63 38.28
C GLU A 20 19.49 7.70 39.04
N LYS A 21 18.72 6.91 38.29
CA LYS A 21 17.71 6.02 38.86
C LYS A 21 18.42 4.97 39.71
N THR A 22 17.92 4.71 40.92
CA THR A 22 18.44 3.64 41.76
C THR A 22 18.27 2.28 41.07
N PRO A 23 19.14 1.28 41.32
CA PRO A 23 19.06 -0.05 40.71
C PRO A 23 17.67 -0.70 40.82
N GLU A 24 16.97 -0.45 41.93
CA GLU A 24 15.59 -0.91 42.15
C GLU A 24 14.57 -0.24 41.24
N GLN A 25 14.74 1.05 40.93
CA GLN A 25 13.86 1.78 40.00
C GLN A 25 14.05 1.31 38.56
N ILE A 26 15.30 0.98 38.18
CA ILE A 26 15.63 0.40 36.88
C ILE A 26 15.00 -0.99 36.76
N ALA A 27 15.16 -1.84 37.78
CA ALA A 27 14.54 -3.17 37.80
C ALA A 27 13.00 -3.11 37.75
N ALA A 28 12.37 -2.15 38.45
CA ALA A 28 10.93 -1.95 38.41
C ALA A 28 10.43 -1.46 37.03
N GLU A 29 11.15 -0.54 36.39
CA GLU A 29 10.82 -0.04 35.06
C GLU A 29 11.03 -1.11 33.97
N GLU A 30 12.08 -1.92 34.08
CA GLU A 30 12.30 -3.09 33.21
C GLU A 30 11.21 -4.14 33.40
N ALA A 31 10.80 -4.44 34.64
CA ALA A 31 9.70 -5.36 34.92
C ALA A 31 8.35 -4.83 34.38
N GLU A 32 8.09 -3.53 34.48
CA GLU A 32 6.92 -2.91 33.86
C GLU A 32 6.99 -2.95 32.32
N ALA A 33 8.15 -2.65 31.73
CA ALA A 33 8.35 -2.72 30.29
C ALA A 33 8.15 -4.14 29.76
N GLN A 34 8.68 -5.15 30.46
CA GLN A 34 8.46 -6.57 30.18
C GLN A 34 6.98 -6.93 30.29
N ARG A 35 6.27 -6.47 31.34
CA ARG A 35 4.82 -6.71 31.49
C ARG A 35 4.00 -6.03 30.39
N ARG A 36 4.37 -4.80 29.98
CA ARG A 36 3.72 -4.09 28.87
C ARG A 36 3.98 -4.79 27.54
N ALA A 37 5.21 -5.24 27.30
CA ALA A 37 5.57 -6.04 26.14
C ALA A 37 4.79 -7.35 26.11
N ALA A 38 4.75 -8.09 27.22
CA ALA A 38 3.99 -9.34 27.35
C ALA A 38 2.50 -9.12 27.11
N ARG A 39 1.88 -8.09 27.70
CA ARG A 39 0.47 -7.76 27.45
C ARG A 39 0.22 -7.40 25.99
N ARG A 40 1.11 -6.62 25.36
CA ARG A 40 0.99 -6.26 23.95
C ARG A 40 1.11 -7.49 23.06
N GLN A 41 2.04 -8.38 23.37
CA GLN A 41 2.26 -9.60 22.61
C GLN A 41 1.08 -10.57 22.75
N VAL A 42 0.56 -10.77 23.97
CA VAL A 42 -0.68 -11.54 24.21
C VAL A 42 -1.87 -10.89 23.51
N ALA A 43 -2.03 -9.56 23.60
CA ALA A 43 -3.10 -8.86 22.91
C ALA A 43 -3.02 -9.08 21.38
N LEU A 44 -1.83 -8.98 20.78
CA LEU A 44 -1.62 -9.25 19.36
C LEU A 44 -1.91 -10.70 18.98
N LEU A 45 -1.53 -11.67 19.82
CA LEU A 45 -1.81 -13.09 19.58
C LEU A 45 -3.30 -13.39 19.68
N VAL A 46 -4.00 -12.81 20.67
CA VAL A 46 -5.45 -12.96 20.82
C VAL A 46 -6.18 -12.31 19.65
N LEU A 47 -5.79 -11.09 19.26
CA LEU A 47 -6.37 -10.40 18.10
C LEU A 47 -6.12 -11.18 16.80
N GLY A 48 -4.88 -11.62 16.58
CA GLY A 48 -4.50 -12.40 15.40
C GLY A 48 -5.20 -13.76 15.37
N GLY A 49 -5.32 -14.43 16.52
CA GLY A 49 -6.05 -15.69 16.67
C GLY A 49 -7.54 -15.53 16.41
N LEU A 50 -8.17 -14.50 16.96
CA LEU A 50 -9.58 -14.19 16.71
C LEU A 50 -9.83 -13.84 15.25
N PHE A 51 -8.93 -13.06 14.63
CA PHE A 51 -8.97 -12.76 13.20
C PHE A 51 -8.86 -14.03 12.35
N MET A 52 -7.90 -14.91 12.65
CA MET A 52 -7.76 -16.21 11.97
C MET A 52 -8.99 -17.09 12.13
N LEU A 53 -9.60 -17.12 13.32
CA LEU A 53 -10.80 -17.90 13.59
C LEU A 53 -11.99 -17.36 12.79
N LEU A 54 -12.18 -16.03 12.75
CA LEU A 54 -13.20 -15.40 11.93
C LEU A 54 -13.00 -15.69 10.44
N VAL A 55 -11.77 -15.57 9.94
CA VAL A 55 -11.46 -15.92 8.55
C VAL A 55 -11.77 -17.40 8.31
N GLY A 56 -11.32 -18.32 9.16
CA GLY A 56 -11.59 -19.75 9.01
C GLY A 56 -13.08 -20.13 9.08
N ALA A 57 -13.89 -19.38 9.84
CA ALA A 57 -15.32 -19.64 9.97
C ALA A 57 -16.14 -19.23 8.74
N TYR A 58 -15.71 -18.19 8.00
CA TYR A 58 -16.46 -17.62 6.88
C TYR A 58 -15.79 -17.79 5.51
N ALA A 59 -14.48 -18.05 5.47
CA ALA A 59 -13.73 -18.13 4.23
C ALA A 59 -13.91 -19.49 3.53
N PRO A 60 -14.26 -19.50 2.22
CA PRO A 60 -14.26 -20.73 1.42
C PRO A 60 -12.87 -21.36 1.34
N ALA A 61 -12.79 -22.67 1.04
CA ALA A 61 -11.50 -23.36 0.87
C ALA A 61 -10.60 -22.70 -0.21
N SER A 62 -11.19 -22.09 -1.24
CA SER A 62 -10.48 -21.35 -2.29
C SER A 62 -9.88 -20.02 -1.83
N PHE A 63 -10.32 -19.49 -0.68
CA PHE A 63 -9.83 -18.21 -0.16
C PHE A 63 -8.33 -18.24 0.07
N MET A 64 -7.80 -19.29 0.70
CA MET A 64 -6.36 -19.41 0.97
C MET A 64 -5.54 -19.39 -0.32
N GLN A 65 -6.02 -20.07 -1.37
CA GLN A 65 -5.36 -20.05 -2.68
C GLN A 65 -5.36 -18.64 -3.29
N HIS A 66 -6.51 -17.95 -3.30
CA HIS A 66 -6.60 -16.59 -3.83
C HIS A 66 -5.77 -15.60 -3.01
N PHE A 67 -5.74 -15.76 -1.68
CA PHE A 67 -4.97 -14.92 -0.78
C PHE A 67 -3.46 -15.08 -0.98
N ILE A 68 -2.97 -16.31 -1.15
CA ILE A 68 -1.56 -16.56 -1.47
C ILE A 68 -1.20 -15.91 -2.81
N VAL A 69 -2.02 -16.10 -3.86
CA VAL A 69 -1.80 -15.46 -5.17
C VAL A 69 -1.80 -13.94 -5.05
N PHE A 70 -2.74 -13.37 -4.28
CA PHE A 70 -2.80 -11.93 -4.02
C PHE A 70 -1.53 -11.42 -3.31
N ALA A 71 -1.09 -12.08 -2.23
CA ALA A 71 0.11 -11.69 -1.49
C ALA A 71 1.38 -11.76 -2.37
N LEU A 72 1.53 -12.82 -3.16
CA LEU A 72 2.63 -12.96 -4.10
C LEU A 72 2.57 -11.91 -5.22
N ALA A 73 1.37 -11.59 -5.73
CA ALA A 73 1.19 -10.56 -6.75
C ALA A 73 1.57 -9.17 -6.22
N VAL A 74 1.27 -8.83 -4.96
CA VAL A 74 1.71 -7.58 -4.31
C VAL A 74 3.23 -7.53 -4.22
N PHE A 75 3.87 -8.61 -3.78
CA PHE A 75 5.33 -8.69 -3.70
C PHE A 75 5.99 -8.50 -5.07
N VAL A 76 5.49 -9.21 -6.09
CA VAL A 76 5.97 -9.06 -7.47
C VAL A 76 5.74 -7.63 -7.98
N GLY A 77 4.55 -7.06 -7.76
CA GLY A 77 4.24 -5.69 -8.16
C GLY A 77 5.20 -4.66 -7.57
N PHE A 78 5.50 -4.78 -6.28
CA PHE A 78 6.51 -3.95 -5.61
C PHE A 78 7.90 -4.11 -6.24
N GLN A 79 8.35 -5.34 -6.46
CA GLN A 79 9.68 -5.61 -7.04
C GLN A 79 9.82 -5.05 -8.46
N VAL A 80 8.74 -5.08 -9.25
CA VAL A 80 8.72 -4.57 -10.63
C VAL A 80 8.83 -3.04 -10.68
N ILE A 81 8.24 -2.31 -9.73
CA ILE A 81 8.22 -0.84 -9.75
C ILE A 81 9.40 -0.21 -8.98
N TRP A 82 10.07 -0.94 -8.09
CA TRP A 82 11.07 -0.39 -7.16
C TRP A 82 12.26 0.31 -7.83
N ASN A 83 12.67 -0.13 -9.03
CA ASN A 83 13.85 0.39 -9.74
C ASN A 83 13.51 1.03 -11.09
N VAL A 84 12.35 1.69 -11.21
CA VAL A 84 12.00 2.45 -12.42
C VAL A 84 12.77 3.77 -12.52
N THR A 85 13.35 4.05 -13.68
CA THR A 85 14.04 5.32 -13.98
C THR A 85 13.12 6.52 -13.78
N HIS A 86 13.60 7.63 -13.23
CA HIS A 86 12.74 8.79 -12.91
C HIS A 86 11.97 9.35 -14.11
N ALA A 87 12.57 9.31 -15.31
CA ALA A 87 11.91 9.73 -16.55
C ALA A 87 10.66 8.90 -16.90
N LEU A 88 10.53 7.69 -16.34
CA LEU A 88 9.44 6.75 -16.64
C LEU A 88 8.32 6.77 -15.61
N HIS A 89 8.37 7.55 -14.52
CA HIS A 89 7.27 7.59 -13.54
C HIS A 89 5.94 8.04 -14.16
N THR A 90 5.95 9.05 -15.04
CA THR A 90 4.73 9.52 -15.71
C THR A 90 4.19 8.50 -16.72
N PRO A 91 5.03 7.91 -17.62
CA PRO A 91 4.60 6.76 -18.42
C PRO A 91 4.09 5.57 -17.59
N LEU A 92 4.72 5.26 -16.46
CA LEU A 92 4.32 4.17 -15.56
C LEU A 92 2.94 4.45 -14.94
N MET A 93 2.66 5.69 -14.55
CA MET A 93 1.32 6.10 -14.09
C MET A 93 0.27 5.89 -15.17
N SER A 94 0.58 6.23 -16.43
CA SER A 94 -0.32 6.00 -17.56
C SER A 94 -0.57 4.51 -17.83
N VAL A 95 0.48 3.67 -17.74
CA VAL A 95 0.35 2.21 -17.90
C VAL A 95 -0.50 1.59 -16.80
N THR A 96 -0.25 1.97 -15.54
CA THR A 96 -1.02 1.43 -14.41
C THR A 96 -2.49 1.83 -14.48
N ASN A 97 -2.81 3.02 -15.00
CA ASN A 97 -4.17 3.38 -15.35
C ASN A 97 -4.76 2.46 -16.44
N ALA A 98 -4.03 2.18 -17.53
CA ALA A 98 -4.50 1.26 -18.57
C ALA A 98 -4.74 -0.19 -18.05
N ILE A 99 -3.85 -0.67 -17.17
CA ILE A 99 -3.94 -2.00 -16.55
C ILE A 99 -5.16 -2.09 -15.62
N SER A 100 -5.54 -1.00 -14.95
CA SER A 100 -6.74 -0.95 -14.10
C SER A 100 -8.03 -1.26 -14.88
N GLY A 101 -8.01 -1.14 -16.22
CA GLY A 101 -9.06 -1.58 -17.13
C GLY A 101 -9.40 -3.08 -17.05
N ILE A 102 -8.63 -3.90 -16.31
CA ILE A 102 -8.94 -5.32 -15.99
C ILE A 102 -10.37 -5.52 -15.45
N ILE A 103 -10.98 -4.47 -14.88
CA ILE A 103 -12.40 -4.46 -14.47
C ILE A 103 -13.37 -4.89 -15.59
N ILE A 104 -12.96 -4.80 -16.86
CA ILE A 104 -13.73 -5.29 -18.01
C ILE A 104 -14.10 -6.77 -17.87
N LEU A 105 -13.25 -7.59 -17.23
CA LEU A 105 -13.52 -9.01 -17.01
C LEU A 105 -14.78 -9.20 -16.15
N GLY A 106 -14.95 -8.39 -15.11
CA GLY A 106 -16.14 -8.44 -14.26
C GLY A 106 -17.41 -8.06 -15.02
N ALA A 107 -17.32 -7.06 -15.90
CA ALA A 107 -18.44 -6.63 -16.73
C ALA A 107 -18.83 -7.68 -17.78
N LEU A 108 -17.84 -8.33 -18.40
CA LEU A 108 -18.08 -9.39 -19.39
C LEU A 108 -18.77 -10.62 -18.78
N LEU A 109 -18.47 -10.95 -17.52
CA LEU A 109 -19.18 -12.03 -16.81
C LEU A 109 -20.67 -11.73 -16.60
N GLN A 110 -21.07 -10.45 -16.59
CA GLN A 110 -22.44 -10.03 -16.30
C GLN A 110 -23.26 -9.66 -17.54
N ILE A 111 -22.64 -9.63 -18.73
CA ILE A 111 -23.30 -9.15 -19.95
C ILE A 111 -24.48 -10.03 -20.41
N GLY A 112 -24.45 -11.31 -20.04
CA GLY A 112 -25.50 -12.28 -20.33
C GLY A 112 -26.60 -12.40 -19.26
N SER A 113 -26.63 -11.50 -18.27
CA SER A 113 -27.62 -11.56 -17.18
C SER A 113 -29.07 -11.38 -17.70
N ASP A 114 -29.99 -12.22 -17.21
CA ASP A 114 -31.43 -12.12 -17.48
C ASP A 114 -32.07 -10.86 -16.89
N ILE A 115 -31.46 -10.30 -15.84
CA ILE A 115 -31.91 -9.04 -15.23
C ILE A 115 -31.50 -7.88 -16.13
N ALA A 116 -32.49 -7.20 -16.73
CA ALA A 116 -32.29 -6.13 -17.69
C ALA A 116 -31.40 -4.99 -17.15
N VAL A 117 -31.58 -4.60 -15.89
CA VAL A 117 -30.76 -3.55 -15.24
C VAL A 117 -29.29 -3.96 -15.18
N VAL A 118 -29.00 -5.19 -14.75
CA VAL A 118 -27.62 -5.71 -14.66
C VAL A 118 -26.96 -5.74 -16.02
N ARG A 119 -27.68 -6.19 -17.06
CA ARG A 119 -27.18 -6.22 -18.44
C ARG A 119 -26.85 -4.82 -18.98
N TRP A 120 -27.69 -3.81 -18.71
CA TRP A 120 -27.41 -2.43 -19.11
C TRP A 120 -26.21 -1.85 -18.36
N LEU A 121 -26.11 -2.11 -17.05
CA LEU A 121 -24.95 -1.69 -16.25
C LEU A 121 -23.67 -2.39 -16.73
N ALA A 122 -23.73 -3.67 -17.08
CA ALA A 122 -22.61 -4.41 -17.64
C ALA A 122 -22.17 -3.84 -18.99
N ALA A 123 -23.12 -3.52 -19.89
CA ALA A 123 -22.81 -2.89 -21.17
C ALA A 123 -22.12 -1.52 -20.99
N LEU A 124 -22.62 -0.70 -20.06
CA LEU A 124 -21.99 0.59 -19.72
C LEU A 124 -20.60 0.41 -19.10
N ALA A 125 -20.43 -0.58 -18.21
CA ALA A 125 -19.15 -0.89 -17.60
C ALA A 125 -18.13 -1.36 -18.65
N VAL A 126 -18.53 -2.18 -19.63
CA VAL A 126 -17.68 -2.57 -20.77
C VAL A 126 -17.27 -1.34 -21.58
N LEU A 127 -18.19 -0.42 -21.87
CA LEU A 127 -17.89 0.81 -22.59
C LEU A 127 -16.84 1.65 -21.86
N ILE A 128 -17.05 1.93 -20.58
CA ILE A 128 -16.15 2.74 -19.75
C ILE A 128 -14.78 2.06 -19.60
N ALA A 129 -14.76 0.75 -19.33
CA ALA A 129 -13.52 0.00 -19.22
C ALA A 129 -12.74 -0.01 -20.54
N THR A 130 -13.42 -0.12 -21.67
CA THR A 130 -12.78 -0.06 -23.00
C THR A 130 -12.14 1.30 -23.25
N ILE A 131 -12.82 2.40 -22.88
CA ILE A 131 -12.24 3.76 -22.97
C ILE A 131 -10.97 3.86 -22.12
N ASN A 132 -11.00 3.32 -20.90
CA ASN A 132 -9.83 3.33 -20.01
C ASN A 132 -8.65 2.54 -20.60
N ILE A 133 -8.90 1.33 -21.12
CA ILE A 133 -7.90 0.48 -21.76
C ILE A 133 -7.30 1.19 -22.98
N VAL A 134 -8.13 1.58 -23.93
CA VAL A 134 -7.68 2.16 -25.20
C VAL A 134 -6.99 3.51 -24.97
N GLY A 135 -7.60 4.38 -24.18
CA GLY A 135 -7.03 5.69 -23.84
C GLY A 135 -5.71 5.57 -23.10
N GLY A 136 -5.65 4.71 -22.07
CA GLY A 136 -4.45 4.49 -21.28
C GLY A 136 -3.28 3.94 -22.10
N PHE A 137 -3.51 2.93 -22.95
CA PHE A 137 -2.46 2.38 -23.82
C PHE A 137 -2.03 3.35 -24.93
N TRP A 138 -2.97 4.12 -25.49
CA TRP A 138 -2.65 5.11 -26.53
C TRP A 138 -1.78 6.25 -25.98
N VAL A 139 -2.14 6.82 -24.82
CA VAL A 139 -1.35 7.87 -24.15
C VAL A 139 0.03 7.34 -23.76
N THR A 140 0.09 6.14 -23.17
CA THR A 140 1.35 5.49 -22.84
C THR A 140 2.25 5.35 -24.06
N ARG A 141 1.72 4.86 -25.18
CA ARG A 141 2.48 4.69 -26.43
C ARG A 141 3.05 6.02 -26.90
N ARG A 142 2.25 7.08 -26.89
CA ARG A 142 2.69 8.44 -27.24
C ARG A 142 3.80 8.92 -26.31
N MET A 143 3.68 8.67 -25.00
CA MET A 143 4.72 9.04 -24.02
C MET A 143 6.04 8.32 -24.26
N LEU A 144 5.98 7.00 -24.48
CA LEU A 144 7.17 6.19 -24.74
C LEU A 144 7.85 6.52 -26.08
N GLN A 145 7.08 6.96 -27.08
CA GLN A 145 7.64 7.42 -28.35
C GLN A 145 8.52 8.66 -28.20
N MET A 146 8.29 9.51 -27.20
CA MET A 146 9.14 10.68 -26.93
C MET A 146 10.55 10.33 -26.44
N PHE A 147 10.78 9.09 -26.01
CA PHE A 147 12.10 8.58 -25.60
C PHE A 147 12.85 7.85 -26.70
N LYS A 148 12.22 7.61 -27.85
CA LYS A 148 12.91 7.02 -29.01
C LYS A 148 13.74 8.13 -29.65
N LYS A 149 15.07 7.93 -29.71
CA LYS A 149 15.93 8.80 -30.54
C LYS A 149 15.40 8.77 -31.97
N SER A 150 15.25 9.95 -32.55
CA SER A 150 15.00 10.10 -33.99
C SER A 150 16.20 9.62 -34.79
#